data_AF-A0A6I6EPZ0-F1
#
_entry.id   AF-A0A6I6EPZ0-F1
#
_cell.length_a   1.000
_cell.length_b   1.000
_cell.length_c   1.000
_cell.angle_alpha   90.00
_cell.angle_beta   90.00
_cell.angle_gamma   90.00
#
_symmetry.space_group_name_H-M   'P 1'
#
loop_
_entity.id
_entity.type
_entity.pdbx_description
1 polymer ?
#
loop_
_entity_poly.entity_id
_entity_poly.type
_entity_poly.pdbx_seq_one_letter_code
_entity_poly.pdbx_strand_id
1 'polypeptide(L)' 'MKKCKELLSLIDEIRNRMTELLVEKGSLLDPEVIKISQELDKALNRYYISMEEVGN' A
#
# COMPACT_ATOMS: atom_id res chain seq x y z
N MET A 1 2.96 -18.17 1.75
CA MET A 1 1.68 -17.96 1.03
C MET A 1 0.60 -17.20 1.81
N LYS A 2 0.17 -17.62 3.03
CA LYS A 2 -0.90 -16.91 3.78
C LYS A 2 -0.56 -15.44 4.08
N LYS A 3 0.66 -15.19 4.60
CA LYS A 3 1.21 -13.84 4.85
C LYS A 3 1.22 -12.95 3.59
N CYS A 4 1.58 -13.50 2.43
CA CYS A 4 1.58 -12.75 1.17
C CYS A 4 0.16 -12.37 0.73
N LYS A 5 -0.83 -13.26 0.93
CA LYS A 5 -2.24 -12.96 0.63
C LYS A 5 -2.78 -11.85 1.52
N GLU A 6 -2.47 -11.87 2.82
CA GLU A 6 -2.87 -10.82 3.77
C GLU A 6 -2.24 -9.47 3.38
N LEU A 7 -0.97 -9.46 2.96
CA LEU A 7 -0.30 -8.25 2.48
C LEU A 7 -0.92 -7.71 1.18
N LEU A 8 -1.31 -8.58 0.25
CA LEU A 8 -2.02 -8.14 -0.97
C LEU A 8 -3.37 -7.49 -0.64
N SER A 9 -4.14 -8.09 0.27
CA SER A 9 -5.41 -7.49 0.71
C SER A 9 -5.20 -6.12 1.36
N LEU A 10 -4.16 -5.96 2.17
CA LEU A 10 -3.81 -4.67 2.77
C LEU A 10 -3.38 -3.64 1.71
N ILE A 11 -2.60 -4.05 0.72
CA ILE A 11 -2.17 -3.19 -0.40
C ILE A 11 -3.39 -2.67 -1.18
N ASP A 12 -4.35 -3.55 -1.46
CA ASP A 12 -5.59 -3.18 -2.17
C ASP A 12 -6.45 -2.22 -1.34
N GLU A 13 -6.58 -2.46 -0.03
CA GLU A 13 -7.28 -1.55 0.89
C GLU A 13 -6.65 -0.15 0.91
N ILE A 14 -5.32 -0.07 1.07
CA ILE A 14 -4.60 1.21 1.10
C ILE A 14 -4.74 1.92 -0.25
N ARG A 15 -4.68 1.20 -1.38
CA ARG A 15 -4.85 1.78 -2.73
C ARG A 15 -6.24 2.39 -2.92
N ASN A 16 -7.28 1.71 -2.46
CA ASN A 16 -8.65 2.22 -2.55
C ASN A 16 -8.82 3.49 -1.71
N ARG A 17 -8.35 3.46 -0.46
CA ARG A 17 -8.38 4.62 0.43
C ARG A 17 -7.58 5.80 -0.12
N MET A 18 -6.42 5.56 -0.73
CA MET A 18 -5.63 6.61 -1.38
C MET A 18 -6.37 7.23 -2.56
N THR A 19 -7.10 6.41 -3.33
CA THR A 19 -7.91 6.88 -4.46
C THR A 19 -9.06 7.75 -4.00
N GLU A 20 -9.78 7.33 -2.96
CA GLU A 20 -10.85 8.12 -2.33
C GLU A 20 -10.31 9.45 -1.79
N LEU A 21 -9.17 9.41 -1.10
CA LEU A 21 -8.54 10.60 -0.55
C LEU A 21 -8.05 11.56 -1.64
N LEU A 22 -7.55 11.04 -2.77
CA LEU A 22 -7.18 11.86 -3.92
C LEU A 22 -8.38 12.56 -4.55
N VAL A 23 -9.53 11.88 -4.62
CA VAL A 23 -10.79 12.49 -5.08
C VAL A 23 -11.25 13.58 -4.12
N GLU A 24 -11.14 13.35 -2.81
CA GLU A 24 -11.54 14.32 -1.78
C GLU A 24 -10.63 15.56 -1.76
N LYS A 25 -9.30 15.37 -1.75
CA LYS A 25 -8.34 16.47 -1.60
C LYS A 25 -8.00 17.17 -2.92
N GLY A 26 -8.14 16.48 -4.06
CA GLY A 26 -7.83 17.01 -5.38
C GLY A 26 -6.34 17.31 -5.62
N SER A 27 -5.44 16.87 -4.74
CA SER A 27 -4.01 17.15 -4.82
C SER A 27 -3.16 15.97 -4.33
N LEU A 28 -2.16 15.60 -5.13
CA LEU A 28 -1.14 14.61 -4.75
C LEU A 28 -0.18 15.13 -3.68
N LEU A 29 -0.11 16.44 -3.48
CA LEU A 29 0.78 17.08 -2.51
C LEU A 29 0.10 17.32 -1.15
N ASP A 30 -1.17 16.94 -1.02
CA ASP A 30 -1.84 17.00 0.26
C ASP A 30 -1.11 16.10 1.29
N PRO A 31 -0.85 16.58 2.53
CA PRO A 31 -0.12 15.81 3.52
C PRO A 31 -0.74 14.44 3.84
N GLU A 32 -2.07 14.32 3.79
CA GLU A 32 -2.76 13.05 4.04
C GLU A 32 -2.57 12.09 2.86
N VAL A 33 -2.59 12.61 1.63
CA VAL A 33 -2.31 11.83 0.40
C VAL A 33 -0.86 11.35 0.37
N ILE A 34 0.09 12.21 0.76
CA ILE A 34 1.51 11.83 0.87
C ILE A 34 1.66 10.72 1.92
N LYS A 35 1.01 10.87 3.09
CA LYS A 35 1.10 9.89 4.18
C LYS A 35 0.58 8.51 3.74
N ILE A 36 -0.59 8.45 3.10
CA ILE A 36 -1.13 7.17 2.65
C ILE A 36 -0.31 6.55 1.50
N SER A 37 0.30 7.38 0.64
CA SER A 37 1.25 6.89 -0.36
C SER A 37 2.49 6.24 0.28
N GLN A 38 3.00 6.78 1.38
CA GLN A 38 4.12 6.18 2.12
C GLN A 38 3.71 4.88 2.83
N GLU A 39 2.46 4.78 3.29
CA GLU A 39 1.91 3.55 3.87
C GLU A 39 1.80 2.44 2.80
N LEU A 40 1.35 2.81 1.59
CA LEU A 40 1.30 1.90 0.45
C LEU A 40 2.70 1.38 0.08
N ASP A 41 3.69 2.27 0.01
CA ASP A 41 5.07 1.90 -0.28
C ASP A 41 5.63 0.91 0.75
N LYS A 42 5.41 1.15 2.05
CA LYS A 42 5.81 0.22 3.12
C LYS A 42 5.15 -1.15 2.98
N ALA A 43 3.87 -1.20 2.61
CA ALA A 43 3.14 -2.46 2.44
C ALA A 43 3.68 -3.25 1.23
N LEU A 44 3.94 -2.57 0.11
CA LEU A 44 4.56 -3.16 -1.08
C LEU A 44 5.95 -3.71 -0.77
N ASN A 45 6.79 -2.93 -0.08
CA ASN A 45 8.13 -3.38 0.31
C ASN A 45 8.08 -4.65 1.18
N ARG A 46 7.16 -4.72 2.15
CA ARG A 46 6.96 -5.92 2.98
C ARG A 46 6.50 -7.13 2.16
N TYR A 47 5.65 -6.90 1.15
CA TYR A 47 5.20 -7.94 0.23
C TYR A 47 6.38 -8.48 -0.58
N TYR A 48 7.19 -7.61 -1.19
CA TYR A 48 8.36 -8.04 -1.97
C TYR A 48 9.37 -8.82 -1.14
N ILE A 49 9.71 -8.33 0.06
CA ILE A 49 10.59 -9.06 0.99
C ILE A 49 10.01 -10.45 1.32
N SER A 50 8.70 -10.52 1.63
CA SER A 50 8.05 -11.79 1.94
C SER A 50 7.97 -12.74 0.73
N MET A 51 8.05 -12.23 -0.50
CA MET A 51 8.11 -13.04 -1.72
C MET A 51 9.53 -13.56 -1.98
N GLU A 52 10.56 -12.76 -1.73
CA GLU A 52 11.97 -13.17 -1.82
C GLU A 52 12.34 -14.24 -0.78
N GLU A 53 11.79 -14.15 0.44
CA GLU A 53 11.97 -15.17 1.49
C GLU A 53 11.35 -16.55 1.15
N VAL A 54 10.38 -16.60 0.23
CA VAL A 54 9.70 -17.83 -0.18
C VAL A 54 10.35 -18.46 -1.42
N GLY A 55 11.19 -17.70 -2.14
CA GLY A 55 11.91 -18.17 -3.33
C GLY A 55 13.28 -18.78 -3.06
N ASN A 56 13.78 -18.70 -1.82
CA ASN A 56 15.00 -19.38 -1.33
C ASN A 56 14.62 -20.57 -0.44
#